data_AF-A0AAV9VK03-F1
#
_entry.id   AF-A0AAV9VK03-F1
#
_cell.length_a   1.000
_cell.length_b   1.000
_cell.length_c   1.000
_cell.angle_alpha   90.00
_cell.angle_beta   90.00
_cell.angle_gamma   90.00
#
_symmetry.space_group_name_H-M   'P 1'
#
loop_
_entity.id
_entity.type
_entity.pdbx_description
1 polymer ?
#
loop_
_entity_poly.entity_id
_entity_poly.type
_entity_poly.pdbx_seq_one_letter_code
_entity_poly.pdbx_strand_id
1 'polypeptide(L)' 'MLADNLKRGLASRPERKELEERGILPDEHVSPAIVGKTKELEKHMLSDSLNTKLTQRPKVEEVMEKGILSR' A
#
# COMPACT_ATOMS: atom_id res chain seq x y z
N MET A 1 -4.86 10.60 -37.41
CA MET A 1 -4.43 9.48 -36.55
C MET A 1 -4.02 9.92 -35.14
N LEU A 2 -3.04 10.81 -34.94
CA LEU A 2 -2.59 11.23 -33.60
C LEU A 2 -3.69 12.02 -32.84
N ALA A 3 -4.34 12.96 -33.52
CA ALA A 3 -5.46 13.72 -32.97
C ALA A 3 -6.64 12.82 -32.55
N ASP A 4 -6.92 11.78 -33.35
CA ASP A 4 -8.00 10.82 -33.07
C ASP A 4 -7.70 9.96 -31.83
N ASN A 5 -6.43 9.57 -31.63
CA ASN A 5 -6.01 8.85 -30.43
C ASN A 5 -6.12 9.71 -29.18
N LEU A 6 -5.67 10.97 -29.23
CA LEU A 6 -5.78 11.89 -28.11
C LEU A 6 -7.25 12.12 -27.72
N LYS A 7 -8.13 12.33 -28.71
CA LYS A 7 -9.56 12.53 -28.48
C LYS A 7 -10.21 11.33 -27.77
N ARG A 8 -9.84 10.10 -28.17
CA ARG A 8 -10.30 8.88 -27.50
C ARG A 8 -9.79 8.79 -26.05
N GLY A 9 -8.50 9.03 -25.83
CA GLY A 9 -7.90 8.95 -24.49
C GLY A 9 -8.45 9.99 -23.51
N LEU A 10 -8.80 11.18 -23.99
CA LEU A 10 -9.45 12.21 -23.18
C LEU A 10 -10.90 11.85 -22.84
N ALA A 11 -11.63 11.21 -23.76
CA ALA A 11 -13.01 10.78 -23.52
C ALA A 11 -13.12 9.65 -22.49
N SER A 12 -12.11 8.77 -22.40
CA SER A 12 -12.06 7.67 -21.44
C SER A 12 -11.11 7.94 -20.27
N ARG A 13 -10.84 9.20 -19.95
CA ARG A 13 -9.89 9.55 -18.88
C ARG A 13 -10.48 9.16 -17.52
N PRO A 14 -9.83 8.26 -16.75
CA PRO A 14 -10.31 7.89 -15.42
C PRO A 14 -10.19 9.07 -14.46
N GLU A 15 -11.06 9.09 -13.46
CA GLU A 15 -11.00 10.08 -12.39
C GLU A 15 -9.80 9.83 -11.48
N ARG A 16 -9.36 10.89 -10.78
CA ARG A 16 -8.25 10.79 -9.82
C ARG A 16 -8.53 9.71 -8.76
N LYS A 17 -9.73 9.71 -8.20
CA LYS A 17 -10.14 8.76 -7.17
C LYS A 17 -10.07 7.31 -7.64
N GLU A 18 -10.45 7.04 -8.89
CA GLU A 18 -10.34 5.69 -9.49
C GLU A 18 -8.87 5.24 -9.57
N LEU A 19 -7.95 6.17 -9.87
CA LEU A 19 -6.51 5.87 -9.90
C LEU A 19 -5.94 5.64 -8.49
N GLU A 20 -6.44 6.32 -7.47
CA GLU A 20 -6.07 6.11 -6.06
C GLU A 20 -6.58 4.75 -5.55
N GLU A 21 -7.85 4.42 -5.82
CA GLU A 21 -8.45 3.12 -5.47
C GLU A 21 -7.73 1.94 -6.13
N ARG A 22 -7.22 2.14 -7.36
CA ARG A 22 -6.39 1.15 -8.06
C ARG A 22 -4.93 1.11 -7.59
N GLY A 23 -4.53 1.98 -6.67
CA GLY A 23 -3.15 2.06 -6.17
C GLY A 23 -2.14 2.62 -7.19
N ILE A 24 -2.62 3.33 -8.21
CA ILE A 24 -1.80 3.96 -9.27
C ILE A 24 -1.29 5.32 -8.79
N LEU A 25 -2.18 6.15 -8.23
CA LEU A 25 -1.83 7.44 -7.65
C LEU A 25 -1.72 7.31 -6.12
N PRO A 26 -0.66 7.86 -5.50
CA PRO A 26 -0.58 8.00 -4.06
C PRO A 26 -1.46 9.15 -3.57
N ASP A 27 -1.79 9.10 -2.27
CA ASP A 27 -2.67 10.03 -1.58
C ASP A 27 -2.18 11.50 -1.64
N GLU A 28 -3.11 12.44 -1.48
CA GLU A 28 -2.97 13.87 -1.76
C GLU A 28 -1.97 14.64 -0.88
N HIS A 29 -1.49 14.03 0.20
CA HIS A 29 -0.69 14.72 1.20
C HIS A 29 0.80 14.90 0.84
N VAL A 30 1.29 14.34 -0.27
CA VAL A 30 2.72 14.36 -0.62
C VAL A 30 2.97 15.06 -1.95
N SER A 31 3.97 15.95 -1.96
CA SER A 31 4.44 16.61 -3.18
C SER A 31 4.96 15.59 -4.21
N PRO A 32 4.65 15.72 -5.52
CA PRO A 32 5.09 14.80 -6.57
C PRO A 32 6.60 14.54 -6.60
N ALA A 33 7.41 15.52 -6.17
CA ALA A 33 8.87 15.38 -6.14
C ALA A 33 9.39 14.41 -5.07
N ILE A 34 8.62 14.17 -4.00
CA ILE A 34 9.07 13.39 -2.82
C ILE A 34 8.29 12.09 -2.65
N VAL A 35 7.17 11.91 -3.36
CA VAL A 35 6.33 10.68 -3.35
C VAL A 35 7.15 9.38 -3.42
N GLY A 36 8.18 9.32 -4.26
CA GLY A 36 9.02 8.13 -4.37
C GLY A 36 9.78 7.82 -3.07
N LYS A 37 10.29 8.87 -2.41
CA LYS A 37 11.07 8.76 -1.16
C LYS A 37 10.18 8.51 0.06
N THR A 38 8.98 9.09 0.11
CA THR A 38 8.02 8.77 1.18
C THR A 38 7.60 7.31 1.13
N LYS A 39 7.28 6.79 -0.05
CA LYS A 39 6.91 5.37 -0.23
C LYS A 39 8.03 4.41 0.16
N GLU A 40 9.28 4.77 -0.17
CA GLU A 40 10.45 4.01 0.24
C GLU A 40 10.58 3.98 1.78
N LEU A 41 10.46 5.14 2.43
CA LEU A 41 10.50 5.25 3.89
C LEU A 41 9.38 4.46 4.57
N GLU A 42 8.13 4.60 4.11
CA GLU A 42 6.96 3.88 4.62
C GLU A 42 7.17 2.35 4.57
N LYS A 43 7.73 1.86 3.45
CA LYS A 43 8.06 0.44 3.30
C LYS A 43 9.08 -0.02 4.34
N HIS A 44 10.14 0.76 4.56
CA HIS A 44 11.16 0.44 5.56
C HIS A 44 10.58 0.45 6.99
N MET A 45 9.81 1.48 7.34
CA MET A 45 9.13 1.56 8.64
C MET A 45 8.20 0.36 8.88
N LEU A 46 7.44 -0.05 7.86
CA LEU A 46 6.57 -1.22 7.95
C LEU A 46 7.38 -2.51 8.12
N SER A 47 8.47 -2.66 7.37
CA SER A 47 9.38 -3.80 7.48
C SER A 47 9.96 -3.93 8.88
N ASP A 48 10.42 -2.84 9.47
CA ASP A 48 11.02 -2.81 10.81
C ASP A 48 9.98 -3.11 11.89
N SER A 49 8.78 -2.54 11.76
CA SER A 49 7.65 -2.82 12.65
C SER A 49 7.23 -4.29 12.57
N LEU A 50 7.13 -4.84 11.37
CA LEU A 50 6.80 -6.24 11.14
C LEU A 50 7.86 -7.16 11.73
N ASN A 51 9.14 -6.87 11.50
CA ASN A 51 10.24 -7.66 12.05
C ASN A 51 10.17 -7.71 13.58
N THR A 52 9.95 -6.57 14.23
CA THR A 52 9.77 -6.50 15.69
C THR A 52 8.60 -7.35 16.18
N LYS A 53 7.46 -7.35 15.47
CA LYS A 53 6.30 -8.17 15.84
C LYS A 53 6.56 -9.66 15.62
N LEU A 54 7.32 -10.01 14.60
CA LEU A 54 7.68 -11.40 14.29
C LEU A 54 8.66 -11.96 15.31
N THR A 55 9.62 -11.17 15.80
CA THR A 55 10.55 -11.62 16.85
C THR A 55 9.84 -11.87 18.19
N GLN A 56 8.79 -11.10 18.48
CA GLN A 56 7.95 -11.27 19.67
C GLN A 56 6.79 -12.26 19.47
N ARG A 57 6.80 -13.04 18.38
CA ARG A 57 5.71 -13.97 18.08
C ARG A 57 5.61 -15.05 19.16
N PRO A 58 4.47 -15.17 19.86
CA PRO A 58 4.31 -16.17 20.93
C PRO A 58 4.35 -17.59 20.36
N LYS A 59 4.85 -18.53 21.15
CA LYS A 59 4.86 -19.95 20.78
C LYS A 59 3.44 -20.52 20.74
N VAL A 60 3.27 -21.62 20.01
CA VAL A 60 1.97 -22.31 19.87
C VAL A 60 1.39 -22.69 21.23
N GLU A 61 2.25 -23.17 22.14
CA GLU A 61 1.88 -23.54 23.52
C GLU A 61 1.24 -22.37 24.28
N GLU A 62 1.83 -21.17 24.20
CA GLU A 62 1.31 -19.96 24.84
C GLU A 62 -0.04 -19.52 24.25
N VAL A 63 -0.24 -19.75 22.94
CA VAL A 63 -1.49 -19.43 22.25
C VAL A 63 -2.60 -20.43 22.61
N MET A 64 -2.24 -21.70 22.84
CA MET A 64 -3.16 -22.73 23.34
C MET A 64 -3.58 -22.47 24.79
N GLU A 65 -2.64 -22.08 25.66
CA GLU A 65 -2.95 -21.72 27.06
C GLU A 65 -3.92 -20.54 27.14
N LYS A 66 -3.77 -19.55 26.25
CA LYS A 66 -4.70 -18.41 26.12
C LYS A 66 -6.07 -18.78 25.54
N GLY A 67 -6.31 -20.04 25.19
CA GLY A 67 -7.57 -20.52 24.63
C GLY A 67 -7.87 -20.03 23.21
N ILE A 68 -6.89 -19.46 22.52
CA ILE A 68 -7.04 -18.92 21.16
C ILE A 68 -6.92 -20.04 20.12
N LEU A 69 -6.08 -21.05 20.39
CA LEU A 69 -5.89 -22.21 19.53
C LEU A 69 -6.32 -23.49 20.25
N SER A 70 -7.19 -24.27 19.61
CA SER A 70 -7.58 -25.61 20.10
C SER A 70 -6.70 -26.70 19.46
N ARG A 71 -6.58 -27.84 20.14
CA ARG A 71 -5.80 -29.00 19.68
C ARG A 71 -6.45 -29.72 18.50
#